data_AF-A0A9D2T178-F1
#
_entry.id   AF-A0A9D2T178-F1
#
_cell.length_a   1.000
_cell.length_b   1.000
_cell.length_c   1.000
_cell.angle_alpha   90.00
_cell.angle_beta   90.00
_cell.angle_gamma   90.00
#
_symmetry.space_group_name_H-M   'P 1'
#
loop_
_entity.id
_entity.type
_entity.pdbx_description
1 polymer ?
#
loop_
_entity_poly.entity_id
_entity_poly.type
_entity_poly.pdbx_seq_one_letter_code
_entity_poly.pdbx_strand_id
1 'polypeptide(L)'
;MGKKQRKGQKEAVENLLTGKVKLVSFSDLLREVWQGEGSLAVRLTAQLTEYEGGKNREKTARKVRNWMHDRNLPKNREEVFKICFALKLDEERAEKILGMTAESGIHYRNPGEMIYAFCLRRGYEYVQAVRIKEQLLGEIFPKGFPGEETARADRQPLNLTGYVRQRFQRVMTEDELKRFLESSRERFGLYHNTAYRKFRRMLDCLIRPEISESGLPEDQIYSIRKAVEQYLRMGIPYERRLGGYTRIQREIKQHWPSAKSIYEMRTRKIDVDRKTLILLYLATEGENELQTEDMKLAEEHHRRMDLMLSECGMPQLNVQNPFDYLVLQAACGGDEDDFIGMKMERMIRKIFAGKETEICPTAEK
;
A
#
# COMPACT_ATOMS: atom_id res chain seq x y z
N MET A 1 9.61 35.31 -3.76
CA MET A 1 8.25 34.72 -3.71
C MET A 1 8.09 33.50 -2.77
N GLY A 2 9.16 32.83 -2.33
CA GLY A 2 9.10 31.65 -1.45
C GLY A 2 8.45 31.76 -0.05
N LYS A 3 8.04 32.95 0.42
CA LYS A 3 7.38 33.10 1.75
C LYS A 3 5.90 32.68 1.74
N LYS A 4 5.16 32.89 0.64
CA LYS A 4 3.72 32.55 0.53
C LYS A 4 3.49 31.03 0.31
N GLN A 5 4.42 30.32 -0.34
CA GLN A 5 4.33 28.85 -0.51
C GLN A 5 4.79 28.06 0.72
N ARG A 6 5.86 28.52 1.39
CA ARG A 6 6.23 27.98 2.71
C ARG A 6 5.08 28.11 3.69
N LYS A 7 4.23 29.14 3.53
CA LYS A 7 2.98 29.32 4.27
C LYS A 7 1.94 28.25 3.90
N GLY A 8 1.70 27.96 2.62
CA GLY A 8 0.76 26.90 2.18
C GLY A 8 1.15 25.48 2.65
N GLN A 9 2.43 25.09 2.50
CA GLN A 9 2.91 23.79 3.03
C GLN A 9 2.87 23.74 4.56
N LYS A 10 3.15 24.87 5.23
CA LYS A 10 3.04 24.97 6.69
C LYS A 10 1.58 24.84 7.13
N GLU A 11 0.67 25.47 6.41
CA GLU A 11 -0.77 25.39 6.65
C GLU A 11 -1.31 23.98 6.41
N ALA A 12 -0.88 23.29 5.36
CA ALA A 12 -1.24 21.88 5.14
C ALA A 12 -0.80 20.97 6.32
N VAL A 13 0.45 21.11 6.76
CA VAL A 13 0.97 20.38 7.93
C VAL A 13 0.21 20.76 9.20
N GLU A 14 -0.05 22.04 9.42
CA GLU A 14 -0.80 22.54 10.58
C GLU A 14 -2.24 22.03 10.57
N ASN A 15 -2.92 22.03 9.42
CA ASN A 15 -4.27 21.50 9.27
C ASN A 15 -4.32 20.01 9.59
N LEU A 16 -3.31 19.25 9.17
CA LEU A 16 -3.18 17.83 9.49
C LEU A 16 -2.97 17.62 11.00
N LEU A 17 -2.04 18.36 11.61
CA LEU A 17 -1.68 18.20 13.02
C LEU A 17 -2.74 18.73 14.00
N THR A 18 -3.50 19.76 13.62
CA THR A 18 -4.58 20.35 14.42
C THR A 18 -5.93 19.66 14.24
N GLY A 19 -6.01 18.63 13.38
CA GLY A 19 -7.24 17.86 13.15
C GLY A 19 -8.27 18.57 12.28
N LYS A 20 -7.89 19.64 11.56
CA LYS A 20 -8.75 20.28 10.55
C LYS A 20 -8.97 19.39 9.32
N VAL A 21 -8.03 18.46 9.06
CA VAL A 21 -8.21 17.40 8.06
C VAL A 21 -9.00 16.26 8.67
N LYS A 22 -10.13 15.91 8.06
CA LYS A 22 -10.94 14.75 8.48
C LYS A 22 -10.25 13.45 8.06
N LEU A 23 -9.40 12.93 8.94
CA LEU A 23 -8.80 11.61 8.78
C LEU A 23 -9.80 10.52 9.19
N VAL A 24 -9.86 9.44 8.42
CA VAL A 24 -10.64 8.27 8.80
C VAL A 24 -9.75 7.35 9.63
N SER A 25 -10.27 6.90 10.76
CA SER A 25 -9.61 5.89 11.60
C SER A 25 -10.06 4.48 11.25
N PHE A 26 -9.33 3.47 11.71
CA PHE A 26 -9.76 2.09 11.51
C PHE A 26 -11.09 1.84 12.21
N SER A 27 -11.27 2.39 13.41
CA SER A 27 -12.53 2.28 14.14
C SER A 27 -13.69 2.98 13.43
N ASP A 28 -13.46 4.14 12.81
CA ASP A 28 -14.46 4.84 12.00
C ASP A 28 -14.86 4.00 10.78
N LEU A 29 -13.87 3.43 10.08
CA LEU A 29 -14.14 2.57 8.92
C LEU A 29 -14.94 1.33 9.32
N LEU A 30 -14.60 0.68 10.45
CA LEU A 30 -15.36 -0.47 10.94
C LEU A 30 -16.81 -0.11 11.27
N ARG A 31 -17.07 1.10 11.78
CA ARG A 31 -18.44 1.59 12.03
C ARG A 31 -19.17 1.92 10.73
N GLU A 32 -18.47 2.48 9.75
CA GLU A 32 -19.03 2.84 8.45
C GLU A 32 -19.48 1.61 7.66
N VAL A 33 -18.66 0.55 7.63
CA VAL A 33 -18.95 -0.68 6.87
C VAL A 33 -19.92 -1.62 7.59
N TRP A 34 -20.11 -1.46 8.89
CA TRP A 34 -21.00 -2.29 9.69
C TRP A 34 -22.46 -1.90 9.49
N GLN A 35 -23.24 -2.82 8.94
CA GLN A 35 -24.68 -2.64 8.67
C GLN A 35 -25.57 -3.60 9.48
N GLY A 36 -24.98 -4.42 10.36
CA GLY A 36 -25.75 -5.37 11.16
C GLY A 36 -26.30 -4.75 12.45
N GLU A 37 -27.19 -5.49 13.10
CA GLU A 37 -27.82 -5.07 14.34
C GLU A 37 -26.91 -5.26 15.56
N GLY A 38 -27.06 -4.38 16.54
CA GLY A 38 -26.37 -4.47 17.82
C GLY A 38 -24.91 -4.03 17.81
N SER A 39 -24.17 -4.46 18.84
CA SER A 39 -22.81 -3.98 19.08
C SER A 39 -21.78 -4.65 18.16
N LEU A 40 -21.15 -3.85 17.30
CA LEU A 40 -20.01 -4.23 16.46
C LEU A 40 -18.91 -4.96 17.26
N ALA A 41 -18.57 -4.47 18.46
CA ALA A 41 -17.55 -5.08 19.30
C ALA A 41 -17.95 -6.47 19.81
N VAL A 42 -19.23 -6.66 20.15
CA VAL A 42 -19.78 -7.96 20.57
C VAL A 42 -19.76 -8.94 19.39
N ARG A 43 -20.21 -8.49 18.21
CA ARG A 43 -20.18 -9.28 16.97
C ARG A 43 -18.77 -9.78 16.65
N LEU A 44 -17.80 -8.88 16.58
CA LEU A 44 -16.40 -9.22 16.29
C LEU A 44 -15.82 -10.16 17.34
N THR A 45 -16.07 -9.90 18.63
CA THR A 45 -15.54 -10.75 19.70
C THR A 45 -16.10 -12.17 19.60
N ALA A 46 -17.41 -12.32 19.38
CA ALA A 46 -18.03 -13.63 19.27
C ALA A 46 -17.48 -14.43 18.08
N GLN A 47 -17.53 -13.85 16.88
CA GLN A 47 -17.12 -14.51 15.65
C GLN A 47 -15.63 -14.86 15.63
N LEU A 48 -14.76 -13.94 16.05
CA LEU A 48 -13.32 -14.20 16.06
C LEU A 48 -12.92 -15.24 17.11
N THR A 49 -13.62 -15.29 18.25
CA THR A 49 -13.41 -16.35 19.24
C THR A 49 -13.84 -17.71 18.69
N GLU A 50 -14.95 -17.77 17.96
CA GLU A 50 -15.42 -18.99 17.29
C GLU A 50 -14.39 -19.50 16.27
N TYR A 51 -13.84 -18.61 15.42
CA TYR A 51 -12.79 -18.97 14.44
C TYR A 51 -11.50 -19.47 15.08
N GLU A 52 -11.23 -19.14 16.34
CA GLU A 52 -10.08 -19.62 17.13
C GLU A 52 -10.43 -20.86 17.98
N GLY A 53 -11.56 -21.52 17.72
CA GLY A 53 -12.00 -22.74 18.41
C GLY A 53 -12.56 -22.48 19.81
N GLY A 54 -13.11 -21.29 20.06
CA GLY A 54 -13.73 -20.91 21.33
C GLY A 54 -12.74 -20.53 22.45
N LYS A 55 -11.43 -20.61 22.19
CA LYS A 55 -10.41 -20.38 23.22
C LYS A 55 -10.14 -18.87 23.40
N ASN A 56 -9.81 -18.48 24.63
CA ASN A 56 -9.28 -17.15 24.96
C ASN A 56 -10.15 -15.93 24.58
N ARG A 57 -11.48 -16.01 24.79
CA ARG A 57 -12.43 -14.91 24.53
C ARG A 57 -11.97 -13.55 25.05
N GLU A 58 -11.39 -13.48 26.25
CA GLU A 58 -10.91 -12.22 26.83
C GLU A 58 -9.75 -11.60 26.03
N LYS A 59 -8.84 -12.44 25.51
CA LYS A 59 -7.74 -11.97 24.65
C LYS A 59 -8.28 -11.39 23.35
N THR A 60 -9.27 -12.04 22.74
CA THR A 60 -9.98 -11.56 21.54
C THR A 60 -10.73 -10.27 21.83
N ALA A 61 -11.50 -10.20 22.92
CA ALA A 61 -12.23 -9.01 23.34
C ALA A 61 -11.30 -7.81 23.57
N ARG A 62 -10.14 -8.03 24.21
CA ARG A 62 -9.11 -6.99 24.38
C ARG A 62 -8.56 -6.51 23.03
N LYS A 63 -8.32 -7.42 22.09
CA LYS A 63 -7.85 -7.09 20.75
C LYS A 63 -8.89 -6.24 19.99
N VAL A 64 -10.16 -6.65 20.02
CA VAL A 64 -11.28 -5.91 19.42
C VAL A 64 -11.43 -4.54 20.05
N ARG A 65 -11.39 -4.42 21.39
CA ARG A 65 -11.40 -3.11 22.07
C ARG A 65 -10.25 -2.20 21.60
N ASN A 66 -9.05 -2.74 21.46
CA ASN A 66 -7.92 -1.95 20.97
C ASN A 66 -8.14 -1.43 19.54
N TRP A 67 -8.75 -2.24 18.67
CA TRP A 67 -9.14 -1.81 17.32
C TRP A 67 -10.22 -0.74 17.34
N MET A 68 -11.27 -0.90 18.17
CA MET A 68 -12.37 0.06 18.32
C MET A 68 -11.94 1.41 18.90
N HIS A 69 -10.73 1.50 19.45
CA HIS A 69 -10.12 2.71 20.01
C HIS A 69 -8.83 3.11 19.28
N ASP A 70 -8.55 2.54 18.09
CA ASP A 70 -7.38 2.84 17.26
C ASP A 70 -6.02 2.75 18.00
N ARG A 71 -5.96 1.87 19.02
CA ARG A 71 -4.75 1.64 19.81
C ARG A 71 -3.75 0.75 19.07
N ASN A 72 -4.26 -0.16 18.25
CA ASN A 72 -3.50 -0.99 17.33
C ASN A 72 -4.33 -1.31 16.09
N LEU A 73 -3.67 -1.84 15.06
CA LEU A 73 -4.30 -2.34 13.83
C LEU A 73 -4.24 -3.87 13.80
N PRO A 74 -5.01 -4.53 12.93
CA PRO A 74 -4.83 -5.95 12.64
C PRO A 74 -3.39 -6.25 12.22
N LYS A 75 -2.84 -7.37 12.69
CA LYS A 75 -1.41 -7.67 12.56
C LYS A 75 -1.01 -8.20 11.17
N ASN A 76 -1.95 -8.80 10.46
CA ASN A 76 -1.72 -9.42 9.16
C ASN A 76 -3.03 -9.43 8.35
N ARG A 77 -2.91 -9.72 7.05
CA ARG A 77 -4.03 -9.73 6.10
C ARG A 77 -5.10 -10.77 6.46
N GLU A 78 -4.71 -11.92 7.00
CA GLU A 78 -5.63 -12.96 7.47
C GLU A 78 -6.54 -12.45 8.60
N GLU A 79 -6.01 -11.67 9.56
CA GLU A 79 -6.82 -11.03 10.59
C GLU A 79 -7.83 -10.04 10.00
N VAL A 80 -7.46 -9.33 8.94
CA VAL A 80 -8.37 -8.41 8.24
C VAL A 80 -9.48 -9.19 7.53
N PHE A 81 -9.16 -10.29 6.83
CA PHE A 81 -10.17 -11.15 6.21
C PHE A 81 -11.14 -11.72 7.25
N LYS A 82 -10.64 -12.20 8.39
CA LYS A 82 -11.51 -12.67 9.50
C LYS A 82 -12.48 -11.59 9.96
N ILE A 83 -12.04 -10.32 10.03
CA ILE A 83 -12.91 -9.19 10.35
C ILE A 83 -13.98 -9.03 9.25
N CYS A 84 -13.60 -9.04 7.97
CA CYS A 84 -14.55 -8.92 6.86
C CYS A 84 -15.63 -10.01 6.89
N PHE A 85 -15.25 -11.27 7.12
CA PHE A 85 -16.21 -12.38 7.25
C PHE A 85 -17.08 -12.26 8.51
N ALA A 86 -16.49 -11.91 9.66
CA ALA A 86 -17.25 -11.74 10.91
C ALA A 86 -18.35 -10.68 10.78
N LEU A 87 -18.07 -9.63 9.99
CA LEU A 87 -19.00 -8.54 9.69
C LEU A 87 -19.90 -8.80 8.48
N LYS A 88 -19.79 -9.95 7.83
CA LYS A 88 -20.55 -10.33 6.63
C LYS A 88 -20.47 -9.27 5.52
N LEU A 89 -19.26 -8.75 5.30
CA LEU A 89 -19.00 -7.80 4.23
C LEU A 89 -19.01 -8.51 2.87
N ASP A 90 -19.41 -7.78 1.85
CA ASP A 90 -19.16 -8.16 0.46
C ASP A 90 -17.71 -7.86 0.07
N GLU A 91 -17.37 -8.25 -1.16
CA GLU A 91 -16.05 -8.04 -1.75
C GLU A 91 -15.66 -6.55 -1.80
N GLU A 92 -16.57 -5.64 -2.13
CA GLU A 92 -16.30 -4.21 -2.27
C GLU A 92 -15.97 -3.57 -0.91
N ARG A 93 -16.75 -3.86 0.13
CA ARG A 93 -16.48 -3.36 1.48
C ARG A 93 -15.22 -4.01 2.08
N ALA A 94 -14.95 -5.27 1.77
CA ALA A 94 -13.71 -5.91 2.18
C ALA A 94 -12.48 -5.28 1.52
N GLU A 95 -12.55 -4.94 0.23
CA GLU A 95 -11.52 -4.19 -0.50
C GLU A 95 -11.18 -2.87 0.22
N LYS A 96 -12.21 -2.14 0.66
CA LYS A 96 -12.04 -0.87 1.38
C LYS A 96 -11.28 -1.04 2.71
N ILE A 97 -11.60 -2.05 3.51
CA ILE A 97 -10.91 -2.33 4.78
C ILE A 97 -9.46 -2.76 4.53
N LEU A 98 -9.23 -3.68 3.59
CA LEU A 98 -7.88 -4.15 3.25
C LEU A 98 -7.00 -3.00 2.74
N GLY A 99 -7.55 -2.17 1.85
CA GLY A 99 -6.85 -1.02 1.30
C GLY A 99 -6.38 -0.03 2.36
N MET A 100 -7.19 0.20 3.40
CA MET A 100 -6.84 1.10 4.48
C MET A 100 -5.80 0.53 5.45
N THR A 101 -5.86 -0.78 5.74
CA THR A 101 -5.07 -1.41 6.82
C THR A 101 -3.78 -2.07 6.36
N ALA A 102 -3.72 -2.54 5.11
CA ALA A 102 -2.61 -3.32 4.57
C ALA A 102 -1.95 -2.67 3.34
N GLU A 103 -2.20 -1.38 3.14
CA GLU A 103 -1.71 -0.55 2.01
C GLU A 103 -2.06 -1.11 0.63
N SER A 104 -2.94 -2.10 0.57
CA SER A 104 -3.33 -2.80 -0.64
C SER A 104 -4.67 -3.50 -0.39
N GLY A 105 -5.57 -3.39 -1.37
CA GLY A 105 -6.84 -4.13 -1.39
C GLY A 105 -6.61 -5.64 -1.48
N ILE A 106 -7.66 -6.38 -1.83
CA ILE A 106 -7.59 -7.81 -2.13
C ILE A 106 -6.55 -8.06 -3.22
N HIS A 107 -5.63 -8.98 -2.97
CA HIS A 107 -4.64 -9.41 -3.96
C HIS A 107 -5.27 -10.46 -4.87
N TYR A 108 -5.91 -10.03 -5.96
CA TYR A 108 -6.45 -10.96 -6.97
C TYR A 108 -5.40 -11.81 -7.69
N ARG A 109 -4.11 -11.50 -7.48
CA ARG A 109 -2.95 -12.31 -7.88
C ARG A 109 -2.59 -13.41 -6.87
N ASN A 110 -3.10 -13.35 -5.65
CA ASN A 110 -2.98 -14.41 -4.67
C ASN A 110 -4.23 -15.28 -4.79
N PRO A 111 -4.12 -16.55 -5.21
CA PRO A 111 -5.29 -17.40 -5.39
C PRO A 111 -6.04 -17.64 -4.08
N GLY A 112 -5.36 -17.64 -2.93
CA GLY A 112 -6.01 -17.73 -1.62
C GLY A 112 -6.89 -16.52 -1.30
N GLU A 113 -6.42 -15.30 -1.56
CA GLU A 113 -7.22 -14.09 -1.37
C GLU A 113 -8.34 -13.97 -2.40
N MET A 114 -8.11 -14.44 -3.61
CA MET A 114 -9.16 -14.48 -4.63
C MET A 114 -10.29 -15.46 -4.26
N ILE A 115 -9.96 -16.61 -3.65
CA ILE A 115 -10.97 -17.50 -3.09
C ILE A 115 -11.75 -16.79 -1.97
N TYR A 116 -11.08 -16.03 -1.09
CA TYR A 116 -11.77 -15.22 -0.10
C TYR A 116 -12.66 -14.13 -0.71
N ALA A 117 -12.20 -13.44 -1.76
CA ALA A 117 -13.01 -12.46 -2.48
C ALA A 117 -14.28 -13.09 -3.08
N PHE A 118 -14.15 -14.28 -3.68
CA PHE A 118 -15.30 -15.06 -4.15
C PHE A 118 -16.25 -15.39 -2.99
N CYS A 119 -15.75 -15.94 -1.89
CA CYS A 119 -16.56 -16.31 -0.74
C CYS A 119 -17.29 -15.10 -0.13
N LEU A 120 -16.64 -13.95 -0.02
CA LEU A 120 -17.26 -12.70 0.45
C LEU A 120 -18.37 -12.24 -0.50
N ARG A 121 -18.12 -12.25 -1.82
CA ARG A 121 -19.13 -11.93 -2.85
C ARG A 121 -20.35 -12.86 -2.78
N ARG A 122 -20.14 -14.14 -2.44
CA ARG A 122 -21.19 -15.16 -2.32
C ARG A 122 -21.84 -15.25 -0.93
N GLY A 123 -21.35 -14.47 0.04
CA GLY A 123 -21.88 -14.46 1.40
C GLY A 123 -21.56 -15.73 2.22
N TYR A 124 -20.47 -16.42 1.90
CA TYR A 124 -20.03 -17.60 2.64
C TYR A 124 -19.40 -17.23 3.99
N GLU A 125 -19.52 -18.13 4.97
CA GLU A 125 -18.90 -17.95 6.28
C GLU A 125 -17.39 -18.26 6.22
N TYR A 126 -16.61 -17.66 7.13
CA TYR A 126 -15.14 -17.82 7.13
C TYR A 126 -14.68 -19.27 7.15
N VAL A 127 -15.32 -20.12 7.96
CA VAL A 127 -14.95 -21.55 8.08
C VAL A 127 -15.19 -22.29 6.76
N GLN A 128 -16.26 -21.94 6.03
CA GLN A 128 -16.52 -22.50 4.70
C GLN A 128 -15.46 -21.99 3.71
N ALA A 129 -15.14 -20.70 3.75
CA ALA A 129 -14.12 -20.08 2.89
C ALA A 129 -12.73 -20.70 3.11
N VAL A 130 -12.35 -21.02 4.34
CA VAL A 130 -11.10 -21.72 4.66
C VAL A 130 -11.10 -23.12 4.06
N ARG A 131 -12.19 -23.89 4.19
CA ARG A 131 -12.28 -25.24 3.60
C ARG A 131 -12.15 -25.21 2.08
N ILE A 132 -12.86 -24.32 1.40
CA ILE A 132 -12.77 -24.14 -0.06
C ILE A 132 -11.35 -23.73 -0.46
N LYS A 133 -10.73 -22.80 0.30
CA LYS A 133 -9.36 -22.37 0.08
C LYS A 133 -8.38 -23.54 0.18
N GLU A 134 -8.45 -24.32 1.26
CA GLU A 134 -7.57 -25.47 1.47
C GLU A 134 -7.75 -26.55 0.39
N GLN A 135 -9.01 -26.87 0.04
CA GLN A 135 -9.33 -27.84 -1.00
C GLN A 135 -8.78 -27.40 -2.36
N LEU A 136 -9.17 -26.22 -2.85
CA LEU A 136 -8.79 -25.78 -4.19
C LEU A 136 -7.29 -25.54 -4.31
N LEU A 137 -6.64 -24.99 -3.27
CA LEU A 137 -5.20 -24.81 -3.28
C LEU A 137 -4.45 -26.15 -3.25
N GLY A 138 -4.93 -27.14 -2.47
CA GLY A 138 -4.34 -28.48 -2.43
C GLY A 138 -4.48 -29.23 -3.76
N GLU A 139 -5.64 -29.13 -4.42
CA GLU A 139 -5.90 -29.76 -5.71
C GLU A 139 -5.10 -29.12 -6.86
N ILE A 140 -5.10 -27.78 -6.94
CA ILE A 140 -4.57 -27.04 -8.11
C ILE A 140 -3.09 -26.69 -7.94
N PHE A 141 -2.64 -26.45 -6.70
CA PHE A 141 -1.25 -26.05 -6.38
C PHE A 141 -0.58 -27.03 -5.41
N PRO A 142 -0.56 -28.36 -5.69
CA PRO A 142 -0.04 -29.36 -4.75
C PRO A 142 1.45 -29.20 -4.46
N LYS A 143 2.21 -28.58 -5.37
CA LYS A 143 3.64 -28.28 -5.23
C LYS A 143 3.90 -26.81 -4.87
N GLY A 144 2.88 -26.09 -4.44
CA GLY A 144 2.93 -24.63 -4.29
C GLY A 144 2.72 -23.89 -5.62
N PHE A 145 2.91 -22.57 -5.56
CA PHE A 145 2.74 -21.70 -6.73
C PHE A 145 3.92 -21.82 -7.68
N PRO A 146 3.71 -21.84 -9.01
CA PRO A 146 4.81 -21.86 -9.96
C PRO A 146 5.69 -20.62 -9.79
N GLY A 147 6.99 -20.83 -9.62
CA GLY A 147 8.01 -19.78 -9.61
C GLY A 147 8.33 -19.29 -11.03
N GLU A 148 8.82 -18.05 -11.15
CA GLU A 148 9.04 -17.37 -12.43
C GLU A 148 10.00 -18.10 -13.39
N GLU A 149 10.95 -18.92 -12.93
CA GLU A 149 11.89 -19.66 -13.81
C GLU A 149 11.19 -20.60 -14.81
N THR A 150 9.94 -21.00 -14.54
CA THR A 150 9.17 -21.89 -15.42
C THR A 150 8.31 -21.16 -16.45
N ALA A 151 8.16 -19.84 -16.34
CA ALA A 151 7.31 -19.07 -17.23
C ALA A 151 8.09 -18.56 -18.44
N ARG A 152 7.80 -19.11 -19.63
CA ARG A 152 8.41 -18.68 -20.90
C ARG A 152 8.13 -17.18 -21.13
N ALA A 153 9.21 -16.42 -21.33
CA ALA A 153 9.21 -14.96 -21.46
C ALA A 153 8.51 -14.43 -22.72
N ASP A 154 8.09 -15.30 -23.63
CA ASP A 154 7.52 -14.91 -24.90
C ASP A 154 6.00 -14.79 -24.83
N ARG A 155 5.55 -13.55 -25.05
CA ARG A 155 4.16 -13.10 -25.26
C ARG A 155 3.34 -12.87 -24.00
N GLN A 156 3.47 -11.72 -23.33
CA GLN A 156 2.38 -11.26 -22.46
C GLN A 156 2.11 -9.75 -22.54
N PRO A 157 0.82 -9.35 -22.61
CA PRO A 157 0.41 -7.96 -22.74
C PRO A 157 0.70 -7.13 -21.47
N LEU A 158 0.83 -5.82 -21.69
CA LEU A 158 0.80 -4.80 -20.64
C LEU A 158 -0.54 -4.90 -19.86
N ASN A 159 -0.51 -4.77 -18.53
CA ASN A 159 -1.68 -4.72 -17.63
C ASN A 159 -2.37 -6.04 -17.23
N LEU A 160 -1.59 -7.05 -16.81
CA LEU A 160 -2.11 -8.33 -16.29
C LEU A 160 -3.01 -8.20 -15.04
N THR A 161 -2.71 -7.31 -14.09
CA THR A 161 -3.45 -7.24 -12.80
C THR A 161 -4.88 -6.74 -12.95
N GLY A 162 -5.11 -5.67 -13.73
CA GLY A 162 -6.46 -5.16 -14.01
C GLY A 162 -7.30 -6.14 -14.85
N TYR A 163 -6.67 -6.78 -15.84
CA TYR A 163 -7.32 -7.78 -16.69
C TYR A 163 -7.79 -9.02 -15.91
N VAL A 164 -6.97 -9.52 -14.98
CA VAL A 164 -7.33 -10.67 -14.12
C VAL A 164 -8.51 -10.32 -13.24
N ARG A 165 -8.51 -9.15 -12.60
CA ARG A 165 -9.62 -8.67 -11.76
C ARG A 165 -10.92 -8.62 -12.55
N GLN A 166 -10.91 -8.00 -13.73
CA GLN A 166 -12.11 -7.89 -14.58
C GLN A 166 -12.67 -9.25 -15.00
N ARG A 167 -11.80 -10.21 -15.34
CA ARG A 167 -12.26 -11.57 -15.66
C ARG A 167 -12.81 -12.30 -14.44
N PHE A 168 -12.16 -12.15 -13.29
CA PHE A 168 -12.57 -12.77 -12.05
C PHE A 168 -13.94 -12.28 -11.55
N GLN A 169 -14.32 -11.03 -11.82
CA GLN A 169 -15.65 -10.51 -11.51
C GLN A 169 -16.79 -11.30 -12.16
N ARG A 170 -16.52 -12.02 -13.25
CA ARG A 170 -17.52 -12.86 -13.95
C ARG A 170 -17.69 -14.25 -13.34
N VAL A 171 -16.86 -14.62 -12.36
CA VAL A 171 -16.91 -15.91 -11.68
C VAL A 171 -17.97 -15.88 -10.59
N MET A 172 -19.02 -16.70 -10.74
CA MET A 172 -20.19 -16.69 -9.87
C MET A 172 -20.43 -18.02 -9.14
N THR A 173 -19.81 -19.10 -9.59
CA THR A 173 -19.94 -20.46 -9.01
C THR A 173 -18.59 -21.04 -8.60
N GLU A 174 -18.60 -22.04 -7.71
CA GLU A 174 -17.38 -22.75 -7.28
C GLU A 174 -16.71 -23.50 -8.45
N ASP A 175 -17.49 -24.07 -9.36
CA ASP A 175 -16.96 -24.72 -10.57
C ASP A 175 -16.27 -23.72 -11.51
N GLU A 176 -16.86 -22.52 -11.68
CA GLU A 176 -16.21 -21.45 -12.43
C GLU A 176 -14.94 -20.96 -11.74
N LEU A 177 -14.93 -20.89 -10.41
CA LEU A 177 -13.76 -20.53 -9.63
C LEU A 177 -12.64 -21.55 -9.83
N LYS A 178 -12.96 -22.85 -9.73
CA LYS A 178 -12.01 -23.93 -9.98
C LYS A 178 -11.44 -23.84 -11.40
N ARG A 179 -12.29 -23.76 -12.42
CA ARG A 179 -11.85 -23.59 -13.82
C ARG A 179 -10.99 -22.33 -14.02
N PHE A 180 -11.36 -21.23 -13.37
CA PHE A 180 -10.59 -19.97 -13.45
C PHE A 180 -9.18 -20.15 -12.87
N LEU A 181 -9.08 -20.75 -11.68
CA LEU A 181 -7.81 -21.03 -11.00
C LEU A 181 -6.94 -22.00 -11.81
N GLU A 182 -7.51 -23.08 -12.36
CA GLU A 182 -6.81 -24.03 -13.23
C GLU A 182 -6.26 -23.34 -14.48
N SER A 183 -7.09 -22.57 -15.19
CA SER A 183 -6.70 -21.84 -16.40
C SER A 183 -5.69 -20.71 -16.15
N SER A 184 -5.58 -20.24 -14.90
CA SER A 184 -4.68 -19.16 -14.48
C SER A 184 -3.45 -19.65 -13.73
N ARG A 185 -3.35 -20.97 -13.50
CA ARG A 185 -2.35 -21.59 -12.62
C ARG A 185 -0.93 -21.11 -12.90
N GLU A 186 -0.49 -21.20 -14.16
CA GLU A 186 0.86 -20.82 -14.61
C GLU A 186 1.12 -19.31 -14.53
N ARG A 187 0.06 -18.50 -14.49
CA ARG A 187 0.14 -17.04 -14.55
C ARG A 187 0.15 -16.37 -13.18
N PHE A 188 -0.21 -17.07 -12.09
CA PHE A 188 -0.17 -16.48 -10.75
C PHE A 188 1.23 -15.98 -10.34
N GLY A 189 2.29 -16.64 -10.79
CA GLY A 189 3.68 -16.14 -10.62
C GLY A 189 4.01 -14.91 -11.48
N LEU A 190 3.27 -14.67 -12.57
CA LEU A 190 3.52 -13.61 -13.54
C LEU A 190 2.75 -12.31 -13.23
N TYR A 191 1.70 -12.38 -12.43
CA TYR A 191 0.85 -11.23 -12.08
C TYR A 191 1.54 -10.20 -11.15
N HIS A 192 2.76 -10.48 -10.70
CA HIS A 192 3.61 -9.56 -9.92
C HIS A 192 4.38 -8.55 -10.79
N ASN A 193 4.31 -8.69 -12.12
CA ASN A 193 5.21 -7.97 -13.01
C ASN A 193 4.90 -6.49 -13.22
N THR A 194 3.63 -6.03 -13.14
CA THR A 194 3.33 -4.61 -13.41
C THR A 194 3.95 -3.69 -12.36
N ALA A 195 3.67 -3.93 -11.08
CA ALA A 195 4.23 -3.18 -9.96
C ALA A 195 5.76 -3.30 -9.93
N TYR A 196 6.28 -4.51 -10.11
CA TYR A 196 7.73 -4.74 -10.14
C TYR A 196 8.42 -4.03 -11.30
N ARG A 197 7.84 -4.02 -12.51
CA ARG A 197 8.39 -3.30 -13.67
C ARG A 197 8.45 -1.80 -13.42
N LYS A 198 7.37 -1.19 -12.91
CA LYS A 198 7.34 0.24 -12.57
C LYS A 198 8.33 0.56 -11.44
N PHE A 199 8.37 -0.26 -10.40
CA PHE A 199 9.34 -0.19 -9.31
C PHE A 199 10.77 -0.23 -9.82
N ARG A 200 11.11 -1.21 -10.67
CA ARG A 200 12.45 -1.36 -11.25
C ARG A 200 12.84 -0.15 -12.07
N ARG A 201 11.95 0.31 -12.96
CA ARG A 201 12.19 1.47 -13.81
C ARG A 201 12.54 2.71 -12.98
N MET A 202 11.67 3.09 -12.04
CA MET A 202 11.89 4.29 -11.22
C MET A 202 13.07 4.13 -10.24
N LEU A 203 13.27 2.94 -9.68
CA LEU A 203 14.42 2.69 -8.80
C LEU A 203 15.74 2.76 -9.57
N ASP A 204 15.78 2.26 -10.80
CA ASP A 204 16.98 2.27 -11.62
C ASP A 204 17.37 3.72 -12.00
N CYS A 205 16.42 4.65 -12.18
CA CYS A 205 16.69 6.09 -12.33
C CYS A 205 17.33 6.73 -11.08
N LEU A 206 16.91 6.32 -9.87
CA LEU A 206 17.53 6.80 -8.63
C LEU A 206 18.91 6.18 -8.35
N ILE A 207 19.16 4.98 -8.87
CA ILE A 207 20.45 4.28 -8.79
C ILE A 207 21.44 4.83 -9.81
N ARG A 208 20.95 5.27 -10.98
CA ARG A 208 21.73 5.82 -12.10
C ARG A 208 21.10 7.13 -12.55
N PRO A 209 21.25 8.22 -11.77
CA PRO A 209 20.69 9.50 -12.17
C PRO A 209 21.40 9.99 -13.45
N GLU A 210 20.63 10.32 -14.49
CA GLU A 210 21.16 11.00 -15.67
C GLU A 210 21.56 12.43 -15.25
N ILE A 211 22.80 12.84 -15.57
CA ILE A 211 23.32 14.15 -15.19
C ILE A 211 22.80 15.18 -16.19
N SER A 212 21.96 16.12 -15.75
CA SER A 212 21.68 17.33 -16.50
C SER A 212 22.92 18.25 -16.49
N GLU A 213 23.49 18.50 -17.68
CA GLU A 213 24.42 19.57 -18.15
C GLU A 213 25.43 20.25 -17.20
N SER A 214 25.65 19.75 -15.99
CA SER A 214 26.35 20.43 -14.90
C SER A 214 27.58 19.66 -14.40
N GLY A 215 28.40 19.15 -15.33
CA GLY A 215 29.83 18.90 -15.11
C GLY A 215 30.27 18.06 -13.90
N LEU A 216 29.42 17.20 -13.34
CA LEU A 216 29.78 16.29 -12.24
C LEU A 216 30.26 14.91 -12.77
N PRO A 217 31.11 14.18 -12.02
CA PRO A 217 31.83 13.01 -12.54
C PRO A 217 30.91 11.86 -13.00
N GLU A 218 31.27 11.25 -14.13
CA GLU A 218 30.47 10.35 -14.99
C GLU A 218 29.97 9.01 -14.40
N ASP A 219 30.26 8.62 -13.16
CA ASP A 219 30.07 7.22 -12.74
C ASP A 219 29.43 7.00 -11.35
N GLN A 220 28.56 7.89 -10.86
CA GLN A 220 27.92 7.63 -9.56
C GLN A 220 26.73 6.68 -9.64
N ILE A 221 27.01 5.39 -9.84
CA ILE A 221 26.06 4.31 -9.55
C ILE A 221 25.83 4.28 -8.04
N TYR A 222 24.66 4.69 -7.58
CA TYR A 222 24.30 4.64 -6.17
C TYR A 222 24.03 3.20 -5.73
N SER A 223 24.49 2.85 -4.53
CA SER A 223 23.97 1.64 -3.87
C SER A 223 22.47 1.83 -3.57
N ILE A 224 21.72 0.72 -3.44
CA ILE A 224 20.31 0.78 -2.98
C ILE A 224 20.19 1.57 -1.68
N ARG A 225 21.17 1.39 -0.77
CA ARG A 225 21.22 2.12 0.48
C ARG A 225 21.34 3.63 0.26
N LYS A 226 22.26 4.06 -0.61
CA LYS A 226 22.44 5.48 -0.95
C LYS A 226 21.18 6.05 -1.61
N ALA A 227 20.57 5.35 -2.56
CA ALA A 227 19.32 5.80 -3.20
C ALA A 227 18.17 5.96 -2.19
N VAL A 228 18.03 5.02 -1.24
CA VAL A 228 17.03 5.11 -0.17
C VAL A 228 17.31 6.30 0.75
N GLU A 229 18.56 6.49 1.17
CA GLU A 229 18.96 7.58 2.07
C GLU A 229 18.78 8.97 1.43
N GLN A 230 19.11 9.10 0.14
CA GLN A 230 19.04 10.38 -0.59
C GLN A 230 17.62 10.74 -1.01
N TYR A 231 16.86 9.80 -1.57
CA TYR A 231 15.61 10.12 -2.26
C TYR A 231 14.35 9.63 -1.54
N LEU A 232 14.38 8.42 -0.98
CA LEU A 232 13.18 7.80 -0.41
C LEU A 232 13.01 8.09 1.08
N ARG A 233 14.07 8.56 1.75
CA ARG A 233 14.04 8.79 3.20
C ARG A 233 13.17 9.99 3.57
N MET A 234 13.24 11.05 2.76
CA MET A 234 12.44 12.28 2.86
C MET A 234 12.30 12.82 4.30
N GLY A 235 13.37 12.72 5.11
CA GLY A 235 13.40 13.24 6.48
C GLY A 235 12.69 12.41 7.56
N ILE A 236 12.27 11.16 7.28
CA ILE A 236 11.71 10.28 8.32
C ILE A 236 12.79 9.91 9.37
N PRO A 237 12.49 9.90 10.69
CA PRO A 237 13.47 9.54 11.73
C PRO A 237 13.84 8.05 11.75
N TYR A 238 15.12 7.75 12.03
CA TYR A 238 15.70 6.40 11.98
C TYR A 238 15.24 5.49 13.12
N GLU A 239 14.84 6.08 14.25
CA GLU A 239 14.46 5.26 15.40
C GLU A 239 13.30 4.31 15.07
N ARG A 240 13.50 3.03 15.41
CA ARG A 240 12.46 2.02 15.29
C ARG A 240 11.39 2.16 16.37
N ARG A 241 11.71 2.78 17.51
CA ARG A 241 10.80 2.94 18.64
C ARG A 241 9.69 3.91 18.27
N LEU A 242 8.45 3.45 18.33
CA LEU A 242 7.28 4.30 18.13
C LEU A 242 6.86 5.09 19.38
N GLY A 243 7.61 4.94 20.48
CA GLY A 243 7.38 5.64 21.74
C GLY A 243 7.44 7.16 21.57
N GLY A 244 6.42 7.85 22.09
CA GLY A 244 6.29 9.30 21.99
C GLY A 244 5.96 9.83 20.60
N TYR A 245 5.57 9.00 19.63
CA TYR A 245 4.97 9.50 18.37
C TYR A 245 3.46 9.67 18.54
N THR A 246 2.93 10.75 17.97
CA THR A 246 1.49 10.94 17.80
C THR A 246 0.92 9.87 16.87
N ARG A 247 -0.41 9.71 16.87
CA ARG A 247 -1.09 8.78 15.96
C ARG A 247 -0.72 9.04 14.49
N ILE A 248 -0.78 10.30 14.06
CA ILE A 248 -0.45 10.73 12.68
C ILE A 248 1.00 10.37 12.33
N GLN A 249 1.95 10.66 13.22
CA GLN A 249 3.36 10.32 13.01
C GLN A 249 3.57 8.80 12.85
N ARG A 250 2.86 7.98 13.63
CA ARG A 250 2.93 6.52 13.50
C ARG A 250 2.36 6.04 12.17
N GLU A 251 1.19 6.55 11.77
CA GLU A 251 0.54 6.17 10.50
C GLU A 251 1.38 6.57 9.28
N ILE A 252 1.99 7.76 9.27
CA ILE A 252 2.90 8.18 8.19
C ILE A 252 4.14 7.28 8.14
N LYS A 253 4.78 7.03 9.30
CA LYS A 253 6.03 6.25 9.40
C LYS A 253 5.85 4.75 9.15
N GLN A 254 4.64 4.22 9.37
CA GLN A 254 4.35 2.80 9.18
C GLN A 254 4.67 2.38 7.74
N HIS A 255 5.26 1.19 7.55
CA HIS A 255 5.67 0.64 6.26
C HIS A 255 6.57 1.55 5.39
N TRP A 256 7.17 2.59 5.95
CA TRP A 256 8.13 3.39 5.19
C TRP A 256 9.32 2.51 4.75
N PRO A 257 9.70 2.51 3.46
CA PRO A 257 10.70 1.58 2.96
C PRO A 257 12.07 1.80 3.61
N SER A 258 12.76 0.69 3.86
CA SER A 258 14.15 0.63 4.29
C SER A 258 15.01 0.06 3.16
N ALA A 259 16.33 0.28 3.20
CA ALA A 259 17.24 -0.34 2.24
C ALA A 259 17.07 -1.87 2.17
N LYS A 260 16.79 -2.52 3.31
CA LYS A 260 16.47 -3.95 3.38
C LYS A 260 15.19 -4.28 2.62
N SER A 261 14.09 -3.57 2.87
CA SER A 261 12.82 -3.87 2.20
C SER A 261 12.90 -3.61 0.69
N ILE A 262 13.59 -2.55 0.26
CA ILE A 262 13.85 -2.30 -1.17
C ILE A 262 14.69 -3.42 -1.79
N TYR A 263 15.71 -3.92 -1.09
CA TYR A 263 16.47 -5.08 -1.54
C TYR A 263 15.60 -6.33 -1.65
N GLU A 264 14.76 -6.61 -0.65
CA GLU A 264 13.84 -7.76 -0.65
C GLU A 264 12.79 -7.65 -1.78
N MET A 265 12.30 -6.45 -2.09
CA MET A 265 11.46 -6.22 -3.28
C MET A 265 12.23 -6.42 -4.58
N ARG A 266 13.45 -5.87 -4.69
CA ARG A 266 14.30 -5.99 -5.89
C ARG A 266 14.70 -7.44 -6.19
N THR A 267 14.87 -8.24 -5.14
CA THR A 267 15.14 -9.68 -5.21
C THR A 267 13.87 -10.53 -5.24
N ARG A 268 12.69 -9.88 -5.32
CA ARG A 268 11.36 -10.52 -5.38
C ARG A 268 11.05 -11.45 -4.20
N LYS A 269 11.74 -11.28 -3.07
CA LYS A 269 11.45 -11.99 -1.81
C LYS A 269 10.15 -11.53 -1.18
N ILE A 270 9.81 -10.26 -1.38
CA ILE A 270 8.53 -9.67 -1.00
C ILE A 270 7.96 -8.89 -2.18
N ASP A 271 6.64 -8.69 -2.16
CA ASP A 271 5.97 -7.84 -3.12
C ASP A 271 6.34 -6.37 -2.96
N VAL A 272 6.32 -5.64 -4.08
CA VAL A 272 6.39 -4.18 -4.07
C VAL A 272 5.13 -3.63 -3.41
N ASP A 273 5.31 -2.83 -2.36
CA ASP A 273 4.20 -2.16 -1.67
C ASP A 273 3.82 -0.81 -2.29
N ARG A 274 2.61 -0.36 -1.96
CA ARG A 274 2.01 0.88 -2.46
C ARG A 274 2.80 2.11 -2.07
N LYS A 275 3.22 2.20 -0.81
CA LYS A 275 3.94 3.37 -0.28
C LYS A 275 5.28 3.54 -0.99
N THR A 276 5.98 2.45 -1.28
CA THR A 276 7.23 2.44 -2.04
C THR A 276 7.03 2.93 -3.47
N LEU A 277 5.98 2.47 -4.18
CA LEU A 277 5.69 2.96 -5.53
C LEU A 277 5.37 4.46 -5.54
N ILE A 278 4.59 4.94 -4.57
CA ILE A 278 4.28 6.37 -4.45
C ILE A 278 5.56 7.16 -4.19
N LEU A 279 6.40 6.74 -3.23
CA LEU A 279 7.65 7.45 -2.92
C LEU A 279 8.63 7.46 -4.10
N LEU A 280 8.73 6.37 -4.85
CA LEU A 280 9.49 6.34 -6.09
C LEU A 280 8.94 7.34 -7.09
N TYR A 281 7.62 7.36 -7.30
CA TYR A 281 6.97 8.35 -8.17
C TYR A 281 7.27 9.78 -7.73
N LEU A 282 7.23 10.10 -6.44
CA LEU A 282 7.54 11.46 -5.96
C LEU A 282 9.01 11.85 -6.15
N ALA A 283 9.92 10.88 -6.03
CA ALA A 283 11.35 11.09 -6.20
C ALA A 283 11.75 11.28 -7.67
N THR A 284 10.93 10.76 -8.59
CA THR A 284 11.24 10.74 -10.01
C THR A 284 10.23 11.49 -10.88
N GLU A 285 9.19 12.00 -10.26
CA GLU A 285 8.01 12.62 -10.87
C GLU A 285 7.33 11.73 -11.94
N GLY A 286 7.55 10.43 -11.86
CA GLY A 286 7.06 9.45 -12.84
C GLY A 286 7.90 9.34 -14.11
N GLU A 287 9.14 9.85 -14.10
CA GLU A 287 10.15 9.90 -15.17
C GLU A 287 9.65 10.67 -16.42
N ASN A 288 9.52 12.01 -16.29
CA ASN A 288 8.90 12.99 -17.21
C ASN A 288 9.57 13.07 -18.61
N GLU A 289 8.91 13.46 -19.72
CA GLU A 289 8.42 14.82 -20.04
C GLU A 289 6.91 15.03 -19.94
N LEU A 290 6.52 16.13 -19.30
CA LEU A 290 5.17 16.67 -19.29
C LEU A 290 5.03 17.63 -20.48
N GLN A 291 4.36 17.20 -21.55
CA GLN A 291 3.86 18.10 -22.58
C GLN A 291 2.33 18.09 -22.54
N THR A 292 1.74 19.01 -21.80
CA THR A 292 0.33 19.38 -21.98
C THR A 292 0.13 20.82 -21.52
N GLU A 293 -0.03 21.73 -22.48
CA GLU A 293 -0.27 23.16 -22.24
C GLU A 293 -1.63 23.42 -21.55
N ASP A 294 -2.51 22.41 -21.48
CA ASP A 294 -3.92 22.58 -21.10
C ASP A 294 -4.32 22.04 -19.71
N MET A 295 -3.47 21.31 -18.99
CA MET A 295 -3.80 20.73 -17.66
C MET A 295 -2.95 21.32 -16.53
N LYS A 296 -3.57 21.58 -15.37
CA LYS A 296 -2.81 21.92 -14.16
C LYS A 296 -1.90 20.76 -13.77
N LEU A 297 -0.59 21.00 -13.71
CA LEU A 297 0.45 20.01 -13.36
C LEU A 297 0.08 19.13 -12.15
N ALA A 298 -0.51 19.72 -11.11
CA ALA A 298 -0.94 19.00 -9.91
C ALA A 298 -2.06 17.96 -10.17
N GLU A 299 -3.06 18.32 -10.98
CA GLU A 299 -4.17 17.43 -11.34
C GLU A 299 -3.66 16.28 -12.21
N GLU A 300 -2.68 16.53 -13.09
CA GLU A 300 -2.05 15.50 -13.90
C GLU A 300 -1.22 14.52 -13.05
N HIS A 301 -0.41 15.02 -12.11
CA HIS A 301 0.32 14.14 -11.19
C HIS A 301 -0.62 13.26 -10.35
N HIS A 302 -1.74 13.81 -9.86
CA HIS A 302 -2.76 13.03 -9.18
C HIS A 302 -3.31 11.93 -10.08
N ARG A 303 -3.73 12.27 -11.30
CA ARG A 303 -4.27 11.31 -12.28
C ARG A 303 -3.26 10.21 -12.62
N ARG A 304 -1.98 10.55 -12.81
CA ARG A 304 -0.90 9.59 -13.11
C ARG A 304 -0.62 8.65 -11.94
N MET A 305 -0.61 9.14 -10.71
CA MET A 305 -0.45 8.29 -9.52
C MET A 305 -1.63 7.32 -9.38
N ASP A 306 -2.86 7.78 -9.54
CA ASP A 306 -4.05 6.93 -9.46
C ASP A 306 -4.10 5.89 -10.58
N LEU A 307 -3.69 6.25 -11.80
CA LEU A 307 -3.56 5.32 -12.91
C LEU A 307 -2.48 4.27 -12.62
N MET A 308 -1.30 4.69 -12.16
CA MET A 308 -0.22 3.78 -11.77
C MET A 308 -0.68 2.77 -10.72
N LEU A 309 -1.36 3.24 -9.67
CA LEU A 309 -1.86 2.40 -8.58
C LEU A 309 -2.93 1.42 -9.10
N SER A 310 -3.86 1.90 -9.92
CA SER A 310 -4.92 1.08 -10.51
C SER A 310 -4.36 -0.04 -11.41
N GLU A 311 -3.37 0.27 -12.25
CA GLU A 311 -2.67 -0.73 -13.09
C GLU A 311 -1.94 -1.79 -12.25
N CYS A 312 -1.50 -1.42 -11.05
CA CYS A 312 -0.86 -2.31 -10.09
C CYS A 312 -1.86 -3.05 -9.19
N GLY A 313 -3.17 -2.80 -9.34
CA GLY A 313 -4.21 -3.38 -8.47
C GLY A 313 -4.17 -2.85 -7.04
N MET A 314 -3.70 -1.61 -6.85
CA MET A 314 -3.59 -0.94 -5.55
C MET A 314 -4.65 0.16 -5.41
N PRO A 315 -5.11 0.46 -4.19
CA PRO A 315 -6.05 1.56 -3.95
C PRO A 315 -5.49 2.91 -4.40
N GLN A 316 -6.36 3.75 -4.97
CA GLN A 316 -6.08 5.14 -5.34
C GLN A 316 -5.72 6.01 -4.12
N LEU A 317 -5.27 7.24 -4.35
CA LEU A 317 -4.93 8.19 -3.29
C LEU A 317 -6.19 8.60 -2.51
N ASN A 318 -6.08 8.61 -1.18
CA ASN A 318 -7.18 8.97 -0.28
C ASN A 318 -6.79 10.13 0.64
N VAL A 319 -7.41 11.30 0.46
CA VAL A 319 -7.21 12.50 1.30
C VAL A 319 -7.46 12.28 2.80
N GLN A 320 -8.19 11.23 3.17
CA GLN A 320 -8.49 10.88 4.56
C GLN A 320 -7.39 10.02 5.20
N ASN A 321 -6.38 9.60 4.42
CA ASN A 321 -5.16 8.97 4.91
C ASN A 321 -4.07 10.05 5.07
N PRO A 322 -3.34 10.11 6.19
CA PRO A 322 -2.39 11.18 6.44
C PRO A 322 -1.18 11.16 5.48
N PHE A 323 -0.74 9.99 5.02
CA PHE A 323 0.36 9.90 4.04
C PHE A 323 -0.11 10.40 2.67
N ASP A 324 -1.23 9.90 2.17
CA ASP A 324 -1.80 10.30 0.87
C ASP A 324 -2.20 11.78 0.86
N TYR A 325 -2.69 12.32 1.99
CA TYR A 325 -2.92 13.75 2.14
C TYR A 325 -1.64 14.55 1.86
N LEU A 326 -0.50 14.15 2.46
CA LEU A 326 0.78 14.82 2.21
C LEU A 326 1.26 14.66 0.77
N VAL A 327 1.06 13.49 0.16
CA VAL A 327 1.36 13.25 -1.26
C VAL A 327 0.61 14.25 -2.14
N LEU A 328 -0.69 14.41 -1.92
CA LEU A 328 -1.54 15.33 -2.66
C LEU A 328 -1.15 16.79 -2.41
N GLN A 329 -0.84 17.16 -1.16
CA GLN A 329 -0.36 18.51 -0.84
C GLN A 329 1.02 18.81 -1.44
N ALA A 330 1.88 17.80 -1.57
CA ALA A 330 3.18 17.95 -2.23
C ALA A 330 3.00 18.21 -3.73
N ALA A 331 2.07 17.50 -4.39
CA ALA A 331 1.74 17.69 -5.80
C ALA A 331 1.01 19.02 -6.08
N CYS A 332 0.15 19.49 -5.17
CA CYS A 332 -0.60 20.75 -5.31
C CYS A 332 0.20 22.02 -4.97
N GLY A 333 1.35 21.92 -4.31
CA GLY A 333 2.12 23.07 -3.81
C GLY A 333 2.89 23.80 -4.91
N GLY A 334 2.56 25.08 -5.15
CA GLY A 334 3.08 25.91 -6.25
C GLY A 334 4.55 26.34 -6.22
N ASP A 335 4.91 26.99 -7.35
CA ASP A 335 6.15 27.00 -8.17
C ASP A 335 6.46 25.65 -8.85
N GLU A 336 6.56 25.72 -10.18
CA GLU A 336 6.88 24.64 -11.13
C GLU A 336 8.31 24.11 -10.94
N ASP A 337 9.18 24.87 -10.27
CA ASP A 337 10.62 24.61 -10.21
C ASP A 337 11.07 23.65 -9.09
N ASP A 338 10.25 23.42 -8.06
CA ASP A 338 10.58 22.50 -6.97
C ASP A 338 10.05 21.09 -7.27
N PHE A 339 10.92 20.08 -7.25
CA PHE A 339 10.51 18.67 -7.35
C PHE A 339 9.52 18.28 -6.24
N ILE A 340 8.50 17.50 -6.59
CA ILE A 340 7.47 17.04 -5.64
C ILE A 340 8.08 16.33 -4.42
N GLY A 341 9.12 15.51 -4.61
CA GLY A 341 9.84 14.84 -3.53
C GLY A 341 10.42 15.80 -2.49
N MET A 342 10.97 16.95 -2.91
CA MET A 342 11.50 17.95 -1.98
C MET A 342 10.39 18.63 -1.18
N LYS A 343 9.22 18.87 -1.80
CA LYS A 343 8.04 19.42 -1.12
C LYS A 343 7.55 18.46 -0.04
N MET A 344 7.49 17.17 -0.35
CA MET A 344 7.15 16.10 0.59
C MET A 344 8.12 16.06 1.77
N GLU A 345 9.43 16.06 1.50
CA GLU A 345 10.46 16.04 2.55
C GLU A 345 10.33 17.21 3.53
N ARG A 346 10.10 18.44 3.05
CA ARG A 346 9.92 19.62 3.91
C ARG A 346 8.72 19.46 4.85
N MET A 347 7.62 18.91 4.36
CA MET A 347 6.42 18.66 5.19
C MET A 347 6.68 17.58 6.23
N ILE A 348 7.33 16.48 5.84
CA ILE A 348 7.72 15.42 6.77
C ILE A 348 8.65 15.96 7.86
N ARG A 349 9.71 16.69 7.51
CA ARG A 349 10.63 17.29 8.50
C ARG A 349 9.89 18.18 9.50
N LYS A 350 8.87 18.92 9.09
CA LYS A 350 8.04 19.73 10.01
C LYS A 350 7.19 18.85 10.94
N ILE A 351 6.60 17.77 10.44
CA ILE A 351 5.78 16.85 11.24
C ILE A 351 6.62 16.14 12.31
N PHE A 352 7.90 15.88 12.02
CA PHE A 352 8.83 15.20 12.92
C PHE A 352 9.80 16.14 13.63
N ALA A 353 9.68 17.47 13.45
CA ALA A 353 10.52 18.45 14.12
C ALA A 353 10.36 18.35 15.65
N GLY A 354 11.46 18.08 16.35
CA GLY A 354 11.46 17.83 17.81
C GLY A 354 11.88 16.41 18.21
N LYS A 355 12.10 15.50 17.25
CA LYS A 355 12.88 14.27 17.46
C LYS A 355 14.13 14.37 16.61
N GLU A 356 15.28 14.52 17.25
CA GLU A 356 16.55 14.72 16.56
C GLU A 356 16.75 13.64 15.50
N THR A 357 16.79 14.07 14.24
CA THR A 357 17.35 13.28 13.16
C THR A 357 18.82 13.07 13.49
N GLU A 358 19.19 11.90 14.01
CA GLU A 358 20.57 11.45 13.93
C GLU A 358 20.93 11.43 12.45
N ILE A 359 21.62 12.49 12.03
CA ILE A 359 22.32 12.56 10.76
C ILE A 359 23.31 11.41 10.83
N CYS A 360 23.15 10.41 9.98
CA CYS A 360 24.15 9.36 9.84
C CYS A 360 25.47 10.07 9.52
N PRO A 361 26.51 9.98 10.37
CA PRO A 361 27.80 10.55 10.02
C PRO A 361 28.22 9.87 8.71
N THR A 362 28.47 10.68 7.69
CA THR A 362 29.18 10.26 6.49
C THR A 362 30.45 9.57 6.97
N ALA A 363 30.47 8.24 6.86
CA ALA A 363 31.69 7.49 7.03
C ALA A 363 32.56 7.80 5.81
N GLU A 364 33.40 8.83 5.95
CA GLU A 364 34.65 8.88 5.22
C GLU A 364 35.46 7.64 5.61
N LYS A 365 35.57 6.70 4.66
CA LYS A 365 36.82 6.05 4.25
C LYS A 365 36.59 5.16 3.04
#